data_AF-A0A7C9BMA1-F1
#
_entry.id   AF-A0A7C9BMA1-F1
#
_cell.length_a   1.000
_cell.length_b   1.000
_cell.length_c   1.000
_cell.angle_alpha   90.00
_cell.angle_beta   90.00
_cell.angle_gamma   90.00
#
_symmetry.space_group_name_H-M   'P 1'
#
loop_
_entity.id
_entity.type
_entity.pdbx_description
1 polymer ?
#
loop_
_entity_poly.entity_id
_entity_poly.type
_entity_poly.pdbx_seq_one_letter_code
_entity_poly.pdbx_strand_id
1 'polypeptide(L)' 'MSASRFMTTKEVADCMRIAPATVYQRLCAKGDFWGVLPVKGLNGRLLWPIEAIHRLLDRNEVVQKS' A
#
# COMPACT_ATOMS: atom_id res chain seq x y z
N MET A 1 3.31 -10.14 20.00
CA MET A 1 4.05 -10.37 18.74
C MET A 1 3.51 -11.69 18.20
N SER A 2 2.92 -11.84 17.03
CA SER A 2 3.10 -11.16 15.75
C SER A 2 1.78 -11.27 15.00
N ALA A 3 1.19 -10.16 14.59
CA ALA A 3 0.09 -10.19 13.64
C ALA A 3 0.69 -9.79 12.31
N SER A 4 0.81 -10.73 11.38
CA SER A 4 1.09 -10.45 9.97
C SER A 4 -0.10 -9.65 9.43
N ARG A 5 -0.07 -8.36 9.74
CA ARG A 5 -1.10 -7.37 9.49
C ARG A 5 -0.91 -6.99 8.04
N PHE A 6 -1.63 -7.68 7.16
CA PHE A 6 -1.77 -7.29 5.78
C PHE A 6 -3.08 -6.53 5.61
N MET A 7 -3.06 -5.50 4.78
CA MET A 7 -4.23 -4.72 4.40
C MET A 7 -4.52 -4.91 2.92
N THR A 8 -5.78 -4.74 2.53
CA THR A 8 -6.20 -4.83 1.13
C THR A 8 -5.87 -3.55 0.36
N THR A 9 -5.83 -3.61 -0.97
CA THR A 9 -5.65 -2.42 -1.83
C THR A 9 -6.65 -1.31 -1.50
N LYS A 10 -7.88 -1.66 -1.12
CA LYS A 10 -8.91 -0.68 -0.76
C LYS A 10 -8.55 0.05 0.53
N GLU A 11 -8.13 -0.68 1.56
CA GLU A 11 -7.71 -0.07 2.83
C GLU A 11 -6.47 0.81 2.65
N VAL A 12 -5.50 0.38 1.84
CA VAL A 12 -4.34 1.22 1.48
C VAL A 12 -4.78 2.53 0.83
N ALA A 13 -5.72 2.43 -0.12
CA ALA A 13 -6.24 3.59 -0.83
C ALA A 13 -6.97 4.56 0.12
N ASP A 14 -7.79 4.04 1.03
CA ASP A 14 -8.48 4.82 2.05
C ASP A 14 -7.48 5.50 3.00
N CYS A 15 -6.44 4.78 3.48
CA CYS A 15 -5.37 5.35 4.31
C CYS A 15 -4.61 6.47 3.59
N MET A 16 -4.36 6.32 2.28
CA MET A 16 -3.66 7.32 1.48
C MET A 16 -4.57 8.40 0.91
N ARG A 17 -5.89 8.31 1.14
CA ARG A 17 -6.91 9.20 0.55
C ARG A 17 -6.83 9.29 -0.97
N ILE A 18 -6.55 8.17 -1.63
CA ILE A 18 -6.52 8.06 -3.09
C ILE A 18 -7.55 7.04 -3.58
N ALA A 19 -7.79 7.02 -4.88
CA ALA A 19 -8.62 5.97 -5.48
C ALA A 19 -7.86 4.63 -5.52
N PRO A 20 -8.52 3.49 -5.21
CA PRO A 20 -7.94 2.16 -5.41
C PRO A 20 -7.46 1.94 -6.86
N ALA A 21 -8.13 2.56 -7.84
CA ALA A 21 -7.74 2.54 -9.24
C ALA A 21 -6.31 3.05 -9.47
N THR A 22 -5.90 4.10 -8.75
CA THR A 22 -4.53 4.65 -8.82
C THR A 22 -3.50 3.65 -8.31
N VAL A 23 -3.84 2.89 -7.26
CA VAL A 23 -2.97 1.83 -6.73
C VAL A 23 -2.78 0.73 -7.78
N TYR A 24 -3.86 0.26 -8.40
CA TYR A 24 -3.80 -0.74 -9.46
C TYR A 24 -3.05 -0.25 -10.70
N GLN A 25 -3.31 0.98 -11.15
CA GLN A 25 -2.62 1.58 -12.30
C GLN A 25 -1.12 1.66 -12.07
N ARG A 26 -0.71 2.14 -10.89
CA ARG A 26 0.71 2.23 -10.56
C ARG A 26 1.36 0.86 -10.43
N LEU A 27 0.68 -0.08 -9.78
CA LEU A 27 1.16 -1.45 -9.66
C LEU A 27 1.33 -2.11 -11.03
N CYS A 28 0.39 -1.92 -11.96
CA CYS A 28 0.54 -2.44 -13.34
C CYS A 28 1.64 -1.71 -14.12
N ALA A 29 1.78 -0.39 -13.95
CA ALA A 29 2.73 0.41 -14.72
C ALA A 29 4.19 0.29 -14.24
N LYS A 30 4.41 0.21 -12.92
CA LYS A 30 5.76 0.12 -12.31
C LYS A 30 6.08 -1.24 -11.72
N GLY A 31 5.08 -2.09 -11.44
CA GLY A 31 5.27 -3.33 -10.69
C GLY A 31 5.34 -3.14 -9.17
N ASP A 32 5.32 -1.89 -8.69
CA ASP A 32 5.37 -1.53 -7.29
C ASP A 32 4.39 -0.41 -6.95
N PHE A 33 4.10 -0.27 -5.66
CA PHE A 33 3.36 0.88 -5.16
C PHE A 33 4.26 1.65 -4.20
N TRP A 34 5.02 2.59 -4.78
CA TRP A 34 5.97 3.46 -4.06
C TRP A 34 7.05 2.69 -3.27
N GLY A 35 7.58 1.62 -3.85
CA GLY A 35 8.56 0.75 -3.22
C GLY A 35 7.96 -0.35 -2.33
N VAL A 36 6.62 -0.40 -2.18
CA VAL A 36 5.95 -1.52 -1.51
C VAL A 36 5.51 -2.53 -2.57
N LEU A 37 5.77 -3.80 -2.31
CA LEU A 37 5.34 -4.91 -3.15
C LEU A 37 4.14 -5.62 -2.51
N PRO A 38 3.07 -5.89 -3.28
CA PRO A 38 1.96 -6.66 -2.76
C PRO A 38 2.35 -8.14 -2.66
N VAL A 39 1.87 -8.78 -1.60
CA VAL A 39 1.91 -10.21 -1.42
C VAL A 39 0.66 -10.81 -2.04
N LYS A 40 0.82 -11.86 -2.86
CA LYS A 40 -0.32 -12.59 -3.40
C LYS A 40 -0.96 -13.40 -2.28
N GLY A 41 -2.19 -13.05 -1.89
CA GLY A 41 -2.98 -13.82 -0.95
C GLY A 41 -3.59 -15.06 -1.60
N LEU A 42 -3.92 -16.06 -0.77
CA LEU A 42 -4.51 -17.35 -1.20
C LEU A 42 -5.81 -17.22 -2.01
N ASN A 43 -6.51 -16.08 -1.90
CA ASN A 43 -7.77 -15.83 -2.61
C ASN A 43 -7.60 -14.98 -3.89
N GLY A 44 -6.38 -14.90 -4.44
CA GLY A 44 -6.07 -14.03 -5.59
C GLY A 44 -6.12 -12.53 -5.29
N ARG A 45 -6.22 -12.16 -4.00
CA ARG A 45 -6.20 -10.78 -3.54
C ARG A 45 -4.77 -10.29 -3.35
N LEU A 46 -4.55 -9.01 -3.59
CA LEU A 46 -3.30 -8.34 -3.27
C LEU A 46 -3.32 -7.90 -1.80
N LEU A 47 -2.33 -8.38 -1.05
CA LEU A 47 -2.15 -8.12 0.36
C LEU A 47 -0.94 -7.20 0.55
N TRP A 48 -1.16 -6.06 1.17
CA TRP A 48 -0.15 -5.05 1.40
C TRP A 48 0.33 -5.11 2.84
N PRO A 49 1.64 -5.21 3.11
CA PRO A 49 2.14 -5.22 4.48
C PRO A 49 1.83 -3.90 5.17
N ILE A 50 1.11 -3.94 6.29
CA ILE A 50 0.71 -2.73 7.04
C ILE A 50 1.95 -1.92 7.45
N GLU A 51 3.04 -2.58 7.86
CA GLU A 51 4.28 -1.91 8.24
C GLU A 51 4.90 -1.12 7.07
N ALA A 52 4.89 -1.69 5.87
CA ALA A 52 5.44 -1.01 4.69
C ALA A 52 4.59 0.19 4.28
N ILE A 53 3.27 0.07 4.40
CA ILE A 53 2.34 1.18 4.13
C ILE A 53 2.46 2.28 5.19
N HIS A 54 2.58 1.93 6.47
CA HIS A 54 2.82 2.90 7.54
C HIS A 54 4.13 3.67 7.33
N ARG A 55 5.23 2.97 7.03
CA ARG A 55 6.51 3.62 6.69
C ARG A 55 6.40 4.56 5.49
N LEU A 56 5.57 4.20 4.52
CA LEU A 56 5.30 5.02 3.34
C LEU A 56 4.45 6.26 3.68
N LEU A 57 3.45 6.13 4.56
CA LEU A 57 2.67 7.25 5.08
C LEU A 57 3.56 8.21 5.87
N ASP A 58 4.37 7.69 6.79
CA ASP A 58 5.35 8.48 7.55
C ASP A 58 6.27 9.25 6.60
N ARG A 59 6.77 8.60 5.54
CA ARG A 59 7.60 9.25 4.53
C ARG A 59 6.86 10.35 3.76
N ASN A 60 5.57 10.15 3.45
CA ASN A 60 4.77 11.12 2.71
C ASN A 60 4.41 12.35 3.57
N GLU A 61 4.20 12.18 4.88
CA GLU A 61 3.96 13.30 5.79
C GLU A 61 5.16 14.25 5.89
N VAL A 62 6.38 13.72 5.81
CA VAL A 62 7.61 14.55 5.80
C VAL A 62 7.68 15.43 4.54
N VAL A 63 7.08 15.01 3.42
CA VAL A 63 7.11 15.73 2.14
C VAL A 63 6.07 16.85 2.07
N GLN A 64 5.02 16.82 2.89
CA GLN A 64 3.92 17.81 2.87
C GLN A 64 4.15 19.05 3.75
N LYS A 65 5.31 19.16 4.42
CA LYS A 65 5.61 20.26 5.36
C LYS A 65 6.71 21.23 4.88
N SER A 66 6.78 21.50 3.58
CA SER A 66 7.69 22.49 2.99
C SER A 66 6.94 23.60 2.27
#